data_AF-A0A0F9AT42-F1
#
_entry.id   AF-A0A0F9AT42-F1
#
_cell.length_a   1.000
_cell.length_b   1.000
_cell.length_c   1.000
_cell.angle_alpha   90.00
_cell.angle_beta   90.00
_cell.angle_gamma   90.00
#
_symmetry.space_group_name_H-M   'P 1'
#
loop_
_entity.id
_entity.type
_entity.pdbx_description
1 polymer ?
#
loop_
_entity_poly.entity_id
_entity_poly.type
_entity_poly.pdbx_seq_one_letter_code
_entity_poly.pdbx_strand_id
1 'polypeptide(L)'
;MKTEINTLLALASQLPTGLHDPRALDKLECELEELKGAAIAGDHLGAAMEAGDVGYYAIKAESNGLMNEAQRDKFIRYAADFVDLEPEMLLDCAIAKYELRAIPGNPKDDAASRKAVALVLTA
;
A
#
# COMPACT_ATOMS: atom_id res chain seq x y z
N MET A 1 -0.29 9.51 10.28
CA MET A 1 0.53 9.33 9.04
C MET A 1 2.05 9.18 9.25
N LYS A 2 2.76 10.05 10.00
CA LYS A 2 4.25 9.98 10.06
C LYS A 2 4.79 8.66 10.64
N THR A 3 4.11 8.10 11.64
CA THR A 3 4.47 6.81 12.24
C THR A 3 4.31 5.69 11.21
N GLU A 4 3.19 5.67 10.51
CA GLU A 4 2.84 4.65 9.53
C GLU A 4 3.81 4.66 8.34
N ILE A 5 4.18 5.86 7.86
CA ILE A 5 5.18 6.04 6.81
C ILE A 5 6.52 5.42 7.21
N ASN A 6 7.01 5.72 8.43
CA ASN A 6 8.28 5.15 8.91
C ASN A 6 8.23 3.62 9.03
N THR A 7 7.10 3.07 9.49
CA THR A 7 6.89 1.62 9.56
C THR A 7 6.95 0.99 8.16
N LEU A 8 6.27 1.57 7.17
CA LEU A 8 6.29 1.07 5.80
C LEU A 8 7.68 1.13 5.16
N LEU A 9 8.47 2.17 5.44
CA LEU A 9 9.87 2.26 4.97
C LEU A 9 10.76 1.20 5.64
N ALA A 10 10.54 0.90 6.92
CA ALA A 10 11.23 -0.17 7.62
C ALA A 10 10.87 -1.56 7.08
N LEU A 11 9.60 -1.78 6.72
CA LEU A 11 9.15 -3.01 6.05
C LEU A 11 9.73 -3.12 4.64
N ALA A 12 9.70 -2.05 3.84
CA ALA A 12 10.26 -2.03 2.49
C ALA A 12 11.72 -2.46 2.45
N SER A 13 12.51 -2.08 3.47
CA SER A 13 13.92 -2.42 3.61
C SER A 13 14.17 -3.93 3.81
N GLN A 14 13.14 -4.69 4.21
CA GLN A 14 13.22 -6.14 4.44
C GLN A 14 12.79 -6.96 3.20
N LEU A 15 12.17 -6.31 2.20
CA LEU A 15 11.67 -6.98 1.01
C LEU A 15 12.78 -7.19 -0.03
N PRO A 16 12.65 -8.16 -0.95
CA PRO A 16 13.67 -8.41 -1.99
C PRO A 16 13.95 -7.22 -2.90
N THR A 17 12.95 -6.36 -3.13
CA THR A 17 13.12 -5.13 -3.92
C THR A 17 13.77 -4.00 -3.12
N GLY A 18 13.91 -4.17 -1.80
CA GLY A 18 14.47 -3.19 -0.88
C GLY A 18 13.72 -1.86 -0.87
N LEU A 19 14.32 -0.89 -0.17
CA LEU A 19 13.84 0.48 -0.14
C LEU A 19 14.01 1.19 -1.49
N HIS A 20 15.15 0.93 -2.16
CA HIS A 20 15.49 1.56 -3.43
C HIS A 20 14.91 0.77 -4.61
N ASP A 21 13.86 1.32 -5.22
CA ASP A 21 13.12 0.69 -6.30
C ASP A 21 12.87 1.71 -7.42
N PRO A 22 13.68 1.68 -8.50
CA PRO A 22 13.53 2.64 -9.60
C PRO A 22 12.19 2.47 -10.34
N ARG A 23 11.46 1.38 -10.09
CA ARG A 23 10.15 1.09 -10.68
C ARG A 23 9.00 1.45 -9.73
N ALA A 24 9.24 2.18 -8.65
CA ALA A 24 8.19 2.53 -7.69
C ALA A 24 7.04 3.33 -8.34
N LEU A 25 7.33 4.19 -9.32
CA LEU A 25 6.28 4.88 -10.10
C LEU A 25 5.50 3.92 -11.00
N ASP A 26 6.18 3.06 -11.79
CA ASP A 26 5.51 2.06 -12.62
C ASP A 26 4.59 1.16 -11.80
N LYS A 27 5.04 0.77 -10.61
CA LYS A 27 4.27 -0.06 -9.69
C LYS A 27 3.10 0.72 -9.12
N LEU A 28 3.30 1.96 -8.69
CA LEU A 28 2.19 2.84 -8.26
C LEU A 28 1.10 2.94 -9.33
N GLU A 29 1.46 3.10 -10.60
CA GLU A 29 0.50 3.11 -11.71
C GLU A 29 -0.23 1.76 -11.85
N CYS A 30 0.50 0.64 -11.71
CA CYS A 30 -0.09 -0.70 -11.70
C CYS A 30 -1.14 -0.85 -10.59
N GLU A 31 -0.81 -0.47 -9.36
CA GLU A 31 -1.72 -0.58 -8.21
C GLU A 31 -2.95 0.32 -8.35
N LEU A 32 -2.83 1.49 -8.99
CA LEU A 32 -3.98 2.34 -9.30
C LEU A 32 -4.95 1.65 -10.28
N GLU A 33 -4.43 0.89 -11.24
CA GLU A 33 -5.27 0.12 -12.16
C GLU A 33 -5.89 -1.12 -11.46
N GLU A 34 -5.15 -1.79 -10.59
CA GLU A 34 -5.68 -2.91 -9.79
C GLU A 34 -6.78 -2.45 -8.82
N LEU A 35 -6.59 -1.29 -8.16
CA LEU A 35 -7.60 -0.63 -7.32
C LEU A 35 -8.91 -0.39 -8.09
N LYS A 36 -8.82 0.24 -9.27
CA LYS A 36 -9.98 0.48 -10.13
C LYS A 36 -10.63 -0.82 -10.56
N GLY A 37 -9.82 -1.82 -10.93
CA GLY A 37 -10.28 -3.15 -11.34
C GLY A 37 -11.09 -3.84 -10.24
N ALA A 38 -10.57 -3.86 -9.02
CA ALA A 38 -11.26 -4.43 -7.86
C ALA A 38 -12.58 -3.70 -7.56
N ALA A 39 -12.58 -2.37 -7.61
CA ALA A 39 -13.81 -1.59 -7.39
C ALA A 39 -14.87 -1.82 -8.47
N ILE A 40 -14.49 -1.89 -9.76
CA ILE A 40 -15.40 -2.23 -10.86
C ILE A 40 -16.01 -3.64 -10.67
N ALA A 41 -15.23 -4.57 -10.13
CA ALA A 41 -15.68 -5.93 -9.82
C ALA A 41 -16.58 -6.01 -8.56
N GLY A 42 -16.78 -4.90 -7.82
CA GLY A 42 -17.47 -4.90 -6.53
C GLY A 42 -16.69 -5.58 -5.41
N ASP A 43 -15.39 -5.80 -5.58
CA ASP A 43 -14.51 -6.41 -4.59
C ASP A 43 -13.99 -5.34 -3.63
N HIS A 44 -14.79 -4.96 -2.64
CA HIS A 44 -14.44 -3.92 -1.67
C HIS A 44 -13.18 -4.24 -0.87
N LEU A 45 -12.99 -5.50 -0.47
CA LEU A 45 -11.79 -5.91 0.29
C LEU A 45 -10.54 -5.91 -0.59
N GLY A 46 -10.67 -6.37 -1.84
CA GLY A 46 -9.62 -6.24 -2.84
C GLY A 46 -9.26 -4.78 -3.09
N ALA A 47 -10.25 -3.91 -3.25
CA ALA A 47 -10.03 -2.47 -3.45
C ALA A 47 -9.28 -1.84 -2.27
N ALA A 48 -9.67 -2.12 -1.02
CA ALA A 48 -8.95 -1.64 0.16
C ALA A 48 -7.49 -2.15 0.21
N MET A 49 -7.26 -3.40 -0.22
CA MET A 49 -5.93 -4.00 -0.27
C MET A 49 -5.02 -3.31 -1.31
N GLU A 50 -5.55 -2.97 -2.49
CA GLU A 50 -4.76 -2.27 -3.52
C GLU A 50 -4.63 -0.77 -3.24
N ALA A 51 -5.62 -0.16 -2.57
CA ALA A 51 -5.47 1.19 -2.03
C ALA A 51 -4.29 1.27 -1.04
N GLY A 52 -4.11 0.25 -0.20
CA GLY A 52 -2.92 0.11 0.64
C GLY A 52 -1.61 0.03 -0.16
N ASP A 53 -1.58 -0.72 -1.27
CA ASP A 53 -0.41 -0.80 -2.15
C ASP A 53 -0.14 0.55 -2.85
N VAL A 54 -1.17 1.31 -3.24
CA VAL A 54 -1.02 2.70 -3.74
C VAL A 54 -0.33 3.59 -2.70
N GLY A 55 -0.77 3.53 -1.44
CA GLY A 55 -0.13 4.28 -0.35
C GLY A 55 1.33 3.88 -0.15
N TYR A 56 1.61 2.58 -0.13
CA TYR A 56 2.97 2.04 0.00
C TYR A 56 3.89 2.49 -1.14
N TYR A 57 3.48 2.36 -2.40
CA TYR A 57 4.34 2.75 -3.52
C TYR A 57 4.46 4.27 -3.68
N ALA A 58 3.48 5.06 -3.26
CA ALA A 58 3.63 6.52 -3.18
C ALA A 58 4.71 6.91 -2.16
N ILE A 59 4.71 6.29 -0.97
CA ILE A 59 5.75 6.48 0.06
C ILE A 59 7.12 6.04 -0.47
N LYS A 60 7.17 4.88 -1.13
CA LYS A 60 8.41 4.37 -1.71
C LYS A 60 8.94 5.29 -2.79
N ALA A 61 8.09 5.75 -3.71
CA ALA A 61 8.47 6.65 -4.80
C ALA A 61 9.01 7.99 -4.28
N GLU A 62 8.39 8.55 -3.23
CA GLU A 62 8.93 9.73 -2.55
C GLU A 62 10.31 9.45 -1.93
N SER A 63 10.46 8.37 -1.17
CA SER A 63 11.76 7.97 -0.59
C SER A 63 12.85 7.74 -1.64
N ASN A 64 12.46 7.43 -2.89
CA ASN A 64 13.36 7.25 -4.02
C ASN A 64 13.63 8.55 -4.80
N GLY A 65 13.08 9.69 -4.36
CA GLY A 65 13.23 10.99 -5.02
C GLY A 65 12.48 11.09 -6.36
N LEU A 66 11.51 10.21 -6.60
CA LEU A 66 10.71 10.18 -7.84
C LEU A 66 9.49 11.11 -7.78
N MET A 67 9.09 11.52 -6.58
CA MET A 67 8.06 12.52 -6.33
C MET A 67 8.34 13.26 -5.03
N ASN A 68 7.68 14.39 -4.81
CA ASN A 68 7.74 15.12 -3.55
C ASN A 68 6.60 14.72 -2.59
N GLU A 69 6.71 15.16 -1.34
CA GLU A 69 5.74 14.89 -0.26
C GLU A 69 4.30 15.28 -0.64
N ALA A 70 4.10 16.43 -1.31
CA ALA A 70 2.76 16.86 -1.71
C ALA A 70 2.14 15.96 -2.79
N GLN A 71 2.95 15.37 -3.67
CA GLN A 71 2.51 14.39 -4.66
C GLN A 71 2.16 13.06 -4.00
N ARG A 72 2.99 12.57 -3.08
CA ARG A 72 2.70 11.38 -2.27
C ARG A 72 1.37 11.52 -1.55
N ASP A 73 1.16 12.62 -0.84
CA ASP A 73 -0.06 12.86 -0.07
C ASP A 73 -1.31 12.89 -0.95
N LYS A 74 -1.20 13.38 -2.18
CA LYS A 74 -2.30 13.33 -3.15
C LYS A 74 -2.69 11.89 -3.50
N PHE A 75 -1.73 11.00 -3.72
CA PHE A 75 -2.03 9.59 -4.02
C PHE A 75 -2.64 8.86 -2.81
N ILE A 76 -2.11 9.09 -1.61
CA ILE A 76 -2.65 8.50 -0.39
C ILE A 76 -4.10 8.96 -0.17
N ARG A 77 -4.37 10.27 -0.23
CA ARG A 77 -5.73 10.81 -0.07
C ARG A 77 -6.66 10.31 -1.16
N TYR A 78 -6.23 10.32 -2.41
CA TYR A 78 -7.02 9.81 -3.53
C TYR A 78 -7.44 8.35 -3.30
N ALA A 79 -6.50 7.48 -2.94
CA ALA A 79 -6.80 6.07 -2.71
C ALA A 79 -7.70 5.87 -1.48
N ALA A 80 -7.47 6.63 -0.40
CA ALA A 80 -8.27 6.57 0.81
C ALA A 80 -9.73 6.99 0.54
N ASP A 81 -9.92 8.15 -0.11
CA ASP A 81 -11.23 8.64 -0.52
C ASP A 81 -11.93 7.66 -1.47
N PHE A 82 -11.18 6.99 -2.35
CA PHE A 82 -11.72 6.04 -3.33
C PHE A 82 -12.33 4.79 -2.67
N VAL A 83 -11.82 4.37 -1.50
CA VAL A 83 -12.32 3.22 -0.75
C VAL A 83 -13.05 3.59 0.55
N ASP A 84 -13.39 4.87 0.73
CA ASP A 84 -14.08 5.41 1.91
C ASP A 84 -13.35 5.12 3.24
N LEU A 85 -12.03 5.36 3.24
CA LEU A 85 -11.16 5.21 4.42
C LEU A 85 -10.47 6.53 4.77
N GLU A 86 -10.08 6.66 6.03
CA GLU A 86 -9.12 7.69 6.44
C GLU A 86 -7.70 7.33 5.96
N PRO A 87 -6.84 8.32 5.61
CA PRO A 87 -5.47 8.08 5.17
C PRO A 87 -4.65 7.18 6.12
N GLU A 88 -4.76 7.39 7.43
CA GLU A 88 -4.12 6.54 8.44
C GLU A 88 -4.57 5.08 8.31
N MET A 89 -5.87 4.84 8.17
CA MET A 89 -6.42 3.49 8.10
C MET A 89 -6.00 2.76 6.81
N LEU A 90 -5.88 3.49 5.69
CA LEU A 90 -5.31 2.95 4.46
C LEU A 90 -3.84 2.52 4.67
N LEU A 91 -3.05 3.33 5.38
CA LEU A 91 -1.66 2.97 5.67
C LEU A 91 -1.56 1.81 6.66
N ASP A 92 -2.49 1.67 7.60
CA ASP A 92 -2.58 0.49 8.48
C ASP A 92 -2.90 -0.78 7.70
N CYS A 93 -3.79 -0.71 6.69
CA CYS A 93 -4.03 -1.81 5.76
C CYS A 93 -2.75 -2.19 4.99
N ALA A 94 -1.99 -1.20 4.53
CA ALA A 94 -0.70 -1.43 3.88
C ALA A 94 0.29 -2.10 4.85
N ILE A 95 0.40 -1.63 6.09
CA ILE A 95 1.28 -2.22 7.11
C ILE A 95 0.93 -3.69 7.32
N ALA A 96 -0.35 -4.00 7.55
CA ALA A 96 -0.80 -5.37 7.77
C ALA A 96 -0.45 -6.31 6.60
N LYS A 97 -0.54 -5.82 5.35
CA LYS A 97 -0.13 -6.56 4.15
C LYS A 97 1.39 -6.73 4.07
N TYR A 98 2.17 -5.67 4.31
CA TYR A 98 3.62 -5.71 4.16
C TYR A 98 4.36 -6.38 5.32
N GLU A 99 3.76 -6.45 6.52
CA GLU A 99 4.25 -7.31 7.60
C GLU A 99 4.28 -8.78 7.19
N LEU A 100 3.25 -9.26 6.48
CA LEU A 100 3.23 -10.61 5.93
C LEU A 100 4.26 -10.80 4.82
N ARG A 101 4.40 -9.82 3.92
CA ARG A 101 5.39 -9.87 2.82
C ARG A 101 6.84 -9.81 3.32
N ALA A 102 7.09 -9.20 4.48
CA ALA A 102 8.40 -9.12 5.09
C ALA A 102 8.87 -10.45 5.74
N ILE A 103 8.00 -11.45 5.83
CA ILE A 103 8.36 -12.78 6.35
C ILE A 103 9.45 -13.41 5.44
N PRO A 104 10.57 -13.90 6.02
CA PRO A 104 11.63 -14.55 5.25
C PRO A 104 11.11 -15.66 4.33
N GLY A 105 11.57 -15.64 3.07
CA GLY A 105 11.09 -16.58 2.04
C GLY A 105 9.96 -16.04 1.16
N ASN A 106 9.45 -14.83 1.45
CA ASN A 106 8.53 -14.03 0.62
C ASN A 106 7.41 -14.83 -0.08
N PRO A 107 6.58 -15.60 0.66
CA PRO A 107 5.39 -16.17 0.06
C PRO A 107 4.39 -15.04 -0.21
N LYS A 108 4.20 -14.67 -1.48
CA LYS A 108 3.02 -13.91 -1.88
C LYS A 108 1.79 -14.77 -1.56
N ASP A 109 1.04 -14.35 -0.55
CA ASP A 109 -0.23 -14.99 -0.15
C ASP A 109 -1.32 -13.91 -0.07
N ASP A 110 -2.07 -13.81 -1.16
CA ASP A 110 -3.14 -12.82 -1.29
C ASP A 110 -4.32 -13.15 -0.35
N ALA A 111 -4.57 -14.43 -0.04
CA ALA A 111 -5.63 -14.81 0.89
C ALA A 111 -5.29 -14.39 2.33
N ALA A 112 -4.04 -14.59 2.76
CA ALA A 112 -3.56 -14.12 4.05
C ALA A 112 -3.57 -12.58 4.12
N SER A 113 -3.14 -11.91 3.04
CA SER A 113 -3.14 -10.44 2.95
C SER A 113 -4.56 -9.87 3.10
N ARG A 114 -5.54 -10.45 2.39
CA ARG A 114 -6.95 -10.05 2.50
C ARG A 114 -7.49 -10.24 3.90
N LYS A 115 -7.14 -11.35 4.56
CA LYS A 115 -7.52 -11.58 5.96
C LYS A 115 -6.92 -10.53 6.90
N ALA A 116 -5.66 -10.17 6.72
CA ALA A 116 -5.00 -9.15 7.55
C ALA A 116 -5.64 -7.76 7.35
N VAL A 117 -5.89 -7.35 6.11
CA VAL A 117 -6.59 -6.10 5.80
C VAL A 117 -7.99 -6.08 6.39
N ALA A 118 -8.75 -7.18 6.28
CA ALA A 118 -10.09 -7.26 6.87
C ALA A 118 -10.10 -7.08 8.40
N LEU A 119 -9.04 -7.51 9.09
CA LEU A 119 -8.91 -7.28 10.54
C LEU A 119 -8.71 -5.81 10.87
N VAL A 120 -7.93 -5.06 10.05
CA VAL A 120 -7.78 -3.61 10.21
C VAL A 120 -9.12 -2.91 10.00
N LEU A 121 -9.88 -3.29 8.97
CA LEU A 121 -11.17 -2.68 8.64
C LEU A 121 -12.30 -2.94 9.66
N THR A 122 -12.07 -3.83 10.62
CA THR A 122 -13.07 -4.23 11.62
C THR A 122 -12.62 -3.96 13.06
N ALA A 123 -11.44 -3.40 13.25
CA ALA A 123 -10.89 -2.98 14.55
C ALA A 123 -11.48 -1.64 15.00
#